data_AF-A0A2T5LW30-F1
#
_entry.id   AF-A0A2T5LW30-F1
#
_cell.length_a   1.000
_cell.length_b   1.000
_cell.length_c   1.000
_cell.angle_alpha   90.00
_cell.angle_beta   90.00
_cell.angle_gamma   90.00
#
_symmetry.space_group_name_H-M   'P 1'
#
loop_
_entity.id
_entity.type
_entity.pdbx_description
1 polymer ?
#
loop_
_entity_poly.entity_id
_entity_poly.type
_entity_poly.pdbx_seq_one_letter_code
_entity_poly.pdbx_strand_id
1 'polypeptide(L)'
;MTNTPLPHLQRFQQVLESLYGDFSAIRNPEQWTPPANSGGHRGRYLWTDAFGLLNLVTLHQETRRSNPDANNPYLVLARRLAETVHDVLGHTRDGASRLPGASDANPLGGGLRIGKVNEYGSDGDGQYHHYLTLWMFALNRLSLATGDPAYNQQAIALARAIHRPFFINRGSDRPRMVWKMDVNLSRPLVASEGNLDPIDGFVVFRLLQATAAATMHDGDGDGDGDGRESVLTEEIQDYHRVMKRKGDHFVSGDPLDLGMTLWTAHWFAEKEEWATRLVDRCFEQIYDLFEINRYLDRNIKYRLAFREFGTCMGIRCMSGQDSEMERSVDLKVYSDRILAAWGPYMDLALRTDVTPEDLRPITRVMYAAAMIPGAFQRGYLGPEPESSVH
;
A
#
# COMPACT_ATOMS: atom_id res chain seq x y z
N MET A 1 -35.51 -7.08 2.68
CA MET A 1 -34.61 -7.46 1.56
C MET A 1 -33.54 -8.36 2.15
N THR A 2 -33.41 -9.59 1.66
CA THR A 2 -32.43 -10.55 2.19
C THR A 2 -31.02 -10.01 1.97
N ASN A 3 -30.27 -9.88 3.07
CA ASN A 3 -28.95 -9.26 3.14
C ASN A 3 -27.87 -10.22 2.60
N THR A 4 -28.00 -10.64 1.35
CA THR A 4 -27.00 -11.49 0.68
C THR A 4 -25.81 -10.60 0.30
N PRO A 5 -24.58 -10.87 0.78
CA PRO A 5 -23.40 -10.13 0.37
C PRO A 5 -23.27 -10.13 -1.16
N LEU A 6 -22.84 -9.00 -1.76
CA LEU A 6 -22.52 -8.96 -3.19
C LEU A 6 -21.50 -10.08 -3.51
N PRO A 7 -21.61 -10.78 -4.66
CA PRO A 7 -20.73 -11.91 -4.99
C PRO A 7 -19.23 -11.58 -4.88
N HIS A 8 -18.84 -10.34 -5.18
CA HIS A 8 -17.45 -9.88 -5.02
C HIS A 8 -17.02 -9.71 -3.57
N LEU A 9 -17.90 -9.26 -2.66
CA LEU A 9 -17.55 -9.10 -1.24
C LEU A 9 -17.35 -10.46 -0.56
N GLN A 10 -18.19 -11.44 -0.87
CA GLN A 10 -18.01 -12.80 -0.38
C GLN A 10 -16.68 -13.40 -0.87
N ARG A 11 -16.36 -13.24 -2.15
CA ARG A 11 -15.09 -13.71 -2.72
C ARG A 11 -13.89 -12.96 -2.14
N PHE A 12 -14.01 -11.65 -1.91
CA PHE A 12 -13.00 -10.83 -1.24
C PHE A 12 -12.67 -11.39 0.15
N GLN A 13 -13.71 -11.69 0.95
CA GLN A 13 -13.53 -12.27 2.28
C GLN A 13 -12.85 -13.65 2.22
N GLN A 14 -13.32 -14.56 1.35
CA GLN A 14 -12.74 -15.90 1.19
C GLN A 14 -11.24 -15.86 0.85
N VAL A 15 -10.84 -14.90 0.00
CA VAL A 15 -9.45 -14.71 -0.38
C VAL A 15 -8.61 -14.29 0.83
N LEU A 16 -9.10 -13.38 1.66
CA LEU A 16 -8.41 -12.99 2.88
C LEU A 16 -8.36 -14.13 3.91
N GLU A 17 -9.45 -14.87 4.10
CA GLU A 17 -9.51 -16.01 5.04
C GLU A 17 -8.50 -17.11 4.66
N SER A 18 -8.18 -17.25 3.37
CA SER A 18 -7.16 -18.19 2.91
C SER A 18 -5.73 -17.85 3.38
N LEU A 19 -5.50 -16.62 3.88
CA LEU A 19 -4.22 -16.15 4.42
C LEU A 19 -4.30 -15.88 5.91
N TYR A 20 -5.39 -15.26 6.35
CA TYR A 20 -5.57 -14.76 7.71
C TYR A 20 -6.45 -15.68 8.58
N GLY A 21 -6.83 -16.84 8.05
CA GLY A 21 -7.63 -17.84 8.74
C GLY A 21 -9.13 -17.56 8.67
N ASP A 22 -9.94 -18.54 9.07
CA ASP A 22 -11.39 -18.43 9.10
C ASP A 22 -11.84 -17.37 10.12
N PHE A 23 -12.38 -16.26 9.63
CA PHE A 23 -12.83 -15.16 10.50
C PHE A 23 -14.06 -15.54 11.33
N SER A 24 -14.89 -16.48 10.85
CA SER A 24 -16.07 -16.94 11.59
C SER A 24 -15.71 -17.81 12.80
N ALA A 25 -14.52 -18.43 12.78
CA ALA A 25 -14.01 -19.22 13.90
C ALA A 25 -13.39 -18.36 15.03
N ILE A 26 -13.22 -17.06 14.83
CA ILE A 26 -12.60 -16.16 15.81
C ILE A 26 -13.59 -15.85 16.93
N ARG A 27 -13.34 -16.40 18.12
CA ARG A 27 -14.17 -16.15 19.31
C ARG A 27 -13.85 -14.84 20.01
N ASN A 28 -12.57 -14.46 20.04
CA ASN A 28 -12.09 -13.24 20.66
C ASN A 28 -11.12 -12.51 19.71
N PRO A 29 -11.59 -11.50 18.96
CA PRO A 29 -10.76 -10.75 18.02
C PRO A 29 -9.53 -10.08 18.67
N GLU A 30 -9.62 -9.64 19.93
CA GLU A 30 -8.49 -8.98 20.62
C GLU A 30 -7.34 -9.94 20.95
N GLN A 31 -7.60 -11.25 20.98
CA GLN A 31 -6.57 -12.28 21.18
C GLN A 31 -6.13 -12.94 19.87
N TRP A 32 -6.70 -12.53 18.73
CA TRP A 32 -6.34 -13.09 17.45
C TRP A 32 -4.90 -12.74 17.10
N THR A 33 -4.18 -13.75 16.62
CA THR A 33 -2.85 -13.60 16.02
C THR A 33 -2.96 -14.09 14.58
N PRO A 34 -2.58 -13.29 13.57
CA PRO A 34 -2.71 -13.71 12.19
C PRO A 34 -1.88 -14.97 11.95
N PRO A 35 -2.42 -16.00 11.25
CA PRO A 35 -1.64 -17.16 10.82
C PRO A 35 -0.37 -16.77 10.05
N ALA A 36 0.62 -17.65 10.05
CA ALA A 36 1.92 -17.45 9.41
C ALA A 36 1.89 -17.62 7.87
N ASN A 37 0.77 -17.30 7.21
CA ASN A 37 0.53 -17.62 5.80
C ASN A 37 0.70 -16.41 4.85
N SER A 38 1.14 -15.25 5.36
CA SER A 38 1.46 -14.08 4.51
C SER A 38 2.71 -14.29 3.64
N GLY A 39 3.39 -15.44 3.80
CA GLY A 39 4.68 -15.74 3.19
C GLY A 39 5.84 -15.14 3.97
N GLY A 40 7.06 -15.39 3.50
CA GLY A 40 8.26 -14.80 4.08
C GLY A 40 8.74 -15.42 5.39
N HIS A 41 9.86 -14.90 5.89
CA HIS A 41 10.52 -15.35 7.10
C HIS A 41 9.63 -15.11 8.33
N ARG A 42 9.37 -16.17 9.10
CA ARG A 42 8.42 -16.20 10.24
C ARG A 42 6.98 -15.86 9.84
N GLY A 43 6.61 -16.11 8.57
CA GLY A 43 5.24 -16.01 8.08
C GLY A 43 4.71 -14.59 7.91
N ARG A 44 5.60 -13.61 7.76
CA ARG A 44 5.27 -12.22 7.46
C ARG A 44 6.07 -11.73 6.26
N TYR A 45 5.38 -10.99 5.38
CA TYR A 45 5.97 -10.38 4.21
C TYR A 45 5.34 -9.01 4.02
N LEU A 46 6.14 -7.95 4.16
CA LEU A 46 5.64 -6.59 4.43
C LEU A 46 4.65 -6.09 3.38
N TRP A 47 4.89 -6.36 2.09
CA TRP A 47 3.96 -5.99 1.02
C TRP A 47 2.61 -6.71 1.14
N THR A 48 2.64 -8.02 1.39
CA THR A 48 1.42 -8.82 1.52
C THR A 48 0.61 -8.36 2.72
N ASP A 49 1.27 -8.11 3.86
CA ASP A 49 0.60 -7.64 5.07
C ASP A 49 0.11 -6.20 4.97
N ALA A 50 0.78 -5.32 4.21
CA ALA A 50 0.28 -3.97 3.93
C ALA A 50 -1.05 -4.01 3.16
N PHE A 51 -1.12 -4.81 2.09
CA PHE A 51 -2.38 -5.08 1.40
C PHE A 51 -3.40 -5.76 2.32
N GLY A 52 -2.98 -6.72 3.15
CA GLY A 52 -3.85 -7.40 4.11
C GLY A 52 -4.52 -6.44 5.09
N LEU A 53 -3.76 -5.50 5.66
CA LEU A 53 -4.27 -4.47 6.56
C LEU A 53 -5.27 -3.56 5.83
N LEU A 54 -4.92 -3.06 4.65
CA LEU A 54 -5.81 -2.23 3.83
C LEU A 54 -7.10 -2.97 3.47
N ASN A 55 -7.00 -4.25 3.13
CA ASN A 55 -8.14 -5.09 2.80
C ASN A 55 -9.02 -5.40 4.03
N LEU A 56 -8.46 -5.53 5.24
CA LEU A 56 -9.24 -5.65 6.48
C LEU A 56 -9.98 -4.36 6.81
N VAL A 57 -9.36 -3.20 6.58
CA VAL A 57 -10.03 -1.89 6.68
C VAL A 57 -11.16 -1.77 5.65
N THR A 58 -10.95 -2.24 4.42
CA THR A 58 -12.00 -2.32 3.39
C THR A 58 -13.15 -3.23 3.84
N LEU A 59 -12.88 -4.43 4.35
CA LEU A 59 -13.92 -5.33 4.87
C LEU A 59 -14.71 -4.68 6.00
N HIS A 60 -14.03 -4.03 6.94
CA HIS A 60 -14.70 -3.30 8.02
C HIS A 60 -15.73 -2.31 7.47
N GLN A 61 -15.33 -1.51 6.50
CA GLN A 61 -16.19 -0.49 5.90
C GLN A 61 -17.33 -1.07 5.06
N GLU A 62 -17.07 -2.07 4.23
CA GLU A 62 -18.10 -2.74 3.42
C GLU A 62 -19.13 -3.49 4.27
N THR A 63 -18.69 -4.18 5.33
CA THR A 63 -19.59 -4.84 6.28
C THR A 63 -20.43 -3.81 7.03
N ARG A 64 -19.83 -2.70 7.49
CA ARG A 64 -20.57 -1.62 8.16
C ARG A 64 -21.64 -0.99 7.25
N ARG A 65 -21.32 -0.78 5.97
CA ARG A 65 -22.25 -0.20 4.97
C ARG A 65 -23.40 -1.15 4.64
N SER A 66 -23.12 -2.44 4.46
CA SER A 66 -24.10 -3.44 4.04
C SER A 66 -24.97 -3.97 5.20
N ASN A 67 -24.41 -4.03 6.41
CA ASN A 67 -25.11 -4.48 7.60
C ASN A 67 -24.55 -3.80 8.86
N PRO A 68 -25.05 -2.61 9.22
CA PRO A 68 -24.57 -1.84 10.37
C PRO A 68 -24.62 -2.60 11.71
N ASP A 69 -25.56 -3.54 11.86
CA ASP A 69 -25.76 -4.33 13.09
C ASP A 69 -24.94 -5.64 13.11
N ALA A 70 -24.21 -5.95 12.03
CA ALA A 70 -23.39 -7.16 11.98
C ALA A 70 -22.21 -7.10 12.96
N ASN A 71 -21.85 -8.26 13.52
CA ASN A 71 -20.56 -8.41 14.19
C ASN A 71 -19.44 -8.06 13.20
N ASN A 72 -18.63 -7.05 13.52
CA ASN A 72 -17.64 -6.48 12.62
C ASN A 72 -16.26 -6.49 13.28
N PRO A 73 -15.54 -7.63 13.26
CA PRO A 73 -14.26 -7.77 13.93
C PRO A 73 -13.09 -7.16 13.13
N TYR A 74 -13.30 -6.83 11.86
CA TYR A 74 -12.21 -6.60 10.91
C TYR A 74 -11.27 -5.45 11.29
N LEU A 75 -11.80 -4.40 11.94
CA LEU A 75 -10.95 -3.30 12.41
C LEU A 75 -10.04 -3.75 13.56
N VAL A 76 -10.53 -4.60 14.46
CA VAL A 76 -9.70 -5.23 15.51
C VAL A 76 -8.63 -6.11 14.88
N LEU A 77 -9.01 -6.93 13.89
CA LEU A 77 -8.05 -7.77 13.16
C LEU A 77 -6.98 -6.93 12.45
N ALA A 78 -7.33 -5.78 11.87
CA ALA A 78 -6.36 -4.88 11.25
C ALA A 78 -5.34 -4.34 12.27
N ARG A 79 -5.77 -3.96 13.48
CA ARG A 79 -4.87 -3.56 14.58
C ARG A 79 -3.94 -4.69 14.99
N ARG A 80 -4.48 -5.90 15.22
CA ARG A 80 -3.71 -7.09 15.59
C ARG A 80 -2.70 -7.49 14.51
N LEU A 81 -3.04 -7.30 13.24
CA LEU A 81 -2.11 -7.51 12.14
C LEU A 81 -0.98 -6.49 12.18
N ALA A 82 -1.26 -5.20 12.40
CA ALA A 82 -0.25 -4.16 12.53
C ALA A 82 0.73 -4.47 13.67
N GLU A 83 0.21 -4.80 14.86
CA GLU A 83 1.01 -5.22 16.02
C GLU A 83 1.92 -6.40 15.67
N THR A 84 1.37 -7.45 15.05
CA THR A 84 2.16 -8.63 14.72
C THR A 84 3.21 -8.35 13.65
N VAL A 85 2.94 -7.46 12.70
CA VAL A 85 3.95 -7.02 11.71
C VAL A 85 5.08 -6.27 12.42
N HIS A 86 4.77 -5.36 13.36
CA HIS A 86 5.80 -4.63 14.10
C HIS A 86 6.63 -5.57 14.99
N ASP A 87 6.02 -6.59 15.57
CA ASP A 87 6.71 -7.56 16.42
C ASP A 87 7.54 -8.58 15.62
N VAL A 88 7.17 -8.90 14.38
CA VAL A 88 7.96 -9.83 13.56
C VAL A 88 8.98 -9.08 12.69
N LEU A 89 8.53 -8.09 11.92
CA LEU A 89 9.37 -7.39 10.93
C LEU A 89 10.11 -6.18 11.51
N GLY A 90 9.70 -5.67 12.68
CA GLY A 90 10.42 -4.64 13.44
C GLY A 90 11.50 -5.17 14.39
N HIS A 91 11.78 -6.48 14.35
CA HIS A 91 12.84 -7.14 15.11
C HIS A 91 13.93 -7.72 14.21
N THR A 92 15.08 -8.02 14.80
CA THR A 92 16.13 -8.87 14.21
C THR A 92 15.56 -10.22 13.79
N ARG A 93 16.25 -10.92 12.89
CA ARG A 93 15.73 -12.18 12.31
C ARG A 93 15.53 -13.27 13.36
N ASP A 94 16.42 -13.39 14.33
CA ASP A 94 16.26 -14.26 15.49
C ASP A 94 15.10 -13.84 16.41
N GLY A 95 14.61 -12.61 16.28
CA GLY A 95 13.57 -12.02 17.14
C GLY A 95 14.08 -11.60 18.51
N ALA A 96 15.40 -11.52 18.70
CA ALA A 96 16.00 -11.23 20.00
C ALA A 96 15.89 -9.74 20.40
N SER A 97 15.91 -8.82 19.44
CA SER A 97 15.83 -7.38 19.71
C SER A 97 15.10 -6.62 18.62
N ARG A 98 14.58 -5.43 18.94
CA ARG A 98 14.11 -4.45 17.95
C ARG A 98 15.25 -4.12 16.96
N LEU A 99 14.89 -3.66 15.76
CA LEU A 99 15.88 -3.18 14.79
C LEU A 99 16.66 -1.97 15.32
N PRO A 100 17.92 -1.75 14.88
CA PRO A 100 18.69 -0.58 15.31
C PRO A 100 17.93 0.73 15.10
N GLY A 101 17.82 1.54 16.16
CA GLY A 101 17.06 2.80 16.16
C GLY A 101 15.61 2.69 16.65
N ALA A 102 15.07 1.47 16.80
CA ALA A 102 13.75 1.24 17.38
C ALA A 102 13.80 0.99 18.90
N SER A 103 12.66 1.19 19.56
CA SER A 103 12.40 0.88 20.97
C SER A 103 10.93 0.49 21.14
N ASP A 104 10.50 0.02 22.31
CA ASP A 104 9.07 -0.31 22.51
C ASP A 104 8.15 0.91 22.43
N ALA A 105 8.65 2.10 22.80
CA ALA A 105 7.93 3.36 22.65
C ALA A 105 7.96 3.90 21.21
N ASN A 106 8.91 3.47 20.38
CA ASN A 106 9.03 3.82 18.97
C ASN A 106 9.43 2.57 18.16
N PRO A 107 8.48 1.62 17.95
CA PRO A 107 8.79 0.32 17.38
C PRO A 107 9.22 0.38 15.91
N LEU A 108 8.95 1.48 15.23
CA LEU A 108 9.27 1.70 13.82
C LEU A 108 10.51 2.58 13.60
N GLY A 109 11.20 2.96 14.69
CA GLY A 109 12.38 3.85 14.64
C GLY A 109 13.60 3.27 13.90
N GLY A 110 13.61 1.96 13.63
CA GLY A 110 14.62 1.26 12.84
C GLY A 110 14.12 0.79 11.46
N GLY A 111 12.93 1.22 11.06
CA GLY A 111 12.27 0.71 9.87
C GLY A 111 11.59 -0.66 10.07
N LEU A 112 11.34 -1.37 8.98
CA LEU A 112 10.77 -2.72 8.97
C LEU A 112 11.48 -3.58 7.93
N ARG A 113 11.76 -4.83 8.29
CA ARG A 113 12.27 -5.83 7.34
C ARG A 113 11.23 -6.13 6.27
N ILE A 114 11.69 -6.49 5.08
CA ILE A 114 10.84 -7.01 4.00
C ILE A 114 10.21 -8.34 4.42
N GLY A 115 10.99 -9.19 5.12
CA GLY A 115 10.58 -10.53 5.52
C GLY A 115 10.97 -11.60 4.50
N LYS A 116 12.03 -11.41 3.70
CA LYS A 116 12.48 -12.48 2.78
C LYS A 116 13.12 -13.65 3.55
N VAL A 117 12.91 -14.86 3.02
CA VAL A 117 13.47 -16.10 3.60
C VAL A 117 15.00 -16.07 3.56
N ASN A 118 15.58 -15.70 2.41
CA ASN A 118 17.02 -15.50 2.28
C ASN A 118 17.45 -14.24 3.05
N GLU A 119 18.50 -14.35 3.87
CA GLU A 119 18.98 -13.24 4.69
C GLU A 119 19.85 -12.24 3.90
N TYR A 120 20.76 -12.74 3.07
CA TYR A 120 21.83 -11.93 2.47
C TYR A 120 21.62 -11.64 0.98
N GLY A 121 22.30 -10.60 0.51
CA GLY A 121 22.37 -10.23 -0.90
C GLY A 121 21.30 -9.22 -1.35
N SER A 122 21.42 -8.77 -2.60
CA SER A 122 20.45 -7.86 -3.24
C SER A 122 19.03 -8.43 -3.20
N ASP A 123 18.89 -9.75 -3.31
CA ASP A 123 17.61 -10.46 -3.29
C ASP A 123 17.21 -11.01 -1.92
N GLY A 124 18.06 -10.89 -0.90
CA GLY A 124 17.78 -11.31 0.47
C GLY A 124 16.86 -10.34 1.22
N ASP A 125 16.80 -10.46 2.54
CA ASP A 125 16.08 -9.54 3.40
C ASP A 125 16.72 -8.14 3.36
N GLY A 126 16.09 -7.18 4.04
CA GLY A 126 16.51 -5.79 4.02
C GLY A 126 15.29 -4.89 4.17
N GLN A 127 15.38 -3.68 3.63
CA GLN A 127 14.28 -2.73 3.61
C GLN A 127 14.12 -2.14 2.21
N TYR A 128 12.92 -2.26 1.64
CA TYR A 128 12.55 -1.60 0.37
C TYR A 128 11.79 -0.33 0.67
N HIS A 129 12.16 0.77 0.02
CA HIS A 129 11.50 2.06 0.22
C HIS A 129 9.99 1.98 -0.06
N HIS A 130 9.60 1.48 -1.24
CA HIS A 130 8.20 1.35 -1.63
C HIS A 130 7.37 0.37 -0.76
N TYR A 131 8.00 -0.59 -0.07
CA TYR A 131 7.27 -1.46 0.88
C TYR A 131 6.98 -0.69 2.17
N LEU A 132 7.95 0.10 2.62
CA LEU A 132 7.82 0.93 3.82
C LEU A 132 6.80 2.06 3.60
N THR A 133 6.80 2.72 2.44
CA THR A 133 5.80 3.75 2.13
C THR A 133 4.40 3.16 1.99
N LEU A 134 4.24 1.97 1.39
CA LEU A 134 2.95 1.29 1.37
C LEU A 134 2.46 0.93 2.78
N TRP A 135 3.37 0.53 3.68
CA TRP A 135 3.01 0.29 5.09
C TRP A 135 2.65 1.57 5.83
N MET A 136 3.36 2.68 5.61
CA MET A 136 2.98 4.00 6.14
C MET A 136 1.58 4.39 5.69
N PHE A 137 1.27 4.18 4.41
CA PHE A 137 -0.07 4.41 3.87
C PHE A 137 -1.11 3.52 4.57
N ALA A 138 -0.83 2.22 4.75
CA ALA A 138 -1.72 1.31 5.47
C ALA A 138 -2.00 1.78 6.91
N LEU A 139 -0.98 2.19 7.66
CA LEU A 139 -1.13 2.75 9.01
C LEU A 139 -1.94 4.05 9.02
N ASN A 140 -1.72 4.93 8.03
CA ASN A 140 -2.52 6.13 7.88
C ASN A 140 -4.01 5.84 7.64
N ARG A 141 -4.32 4.88 6.77
CA ARG A 141 -5.71 4.43 6.55
C ARG A 141 -6.32 3.79 7.80
N LEU A 142 -5.53 3.03 8.57
CA LEU A 142 -5.96 2.49 9.86
C LEU A 142 -6.26 3.60 10.87
N SER A 143 -5.45 4.66 10.89
CA SER A 143 -5.69 5.85 11.73
C SER A 143 -7.05 6.47 11.44
N LEU A 144 -7.37 6.68 10.16
CA LEU A 144 -8.68 7.23 9.75
C LEU A 144 -9.84 6.29 10.09
N ALA A 145 -9.68 4.99 9.84
CA ALA A 145 -10.73 4.01 10.09
C ALA A 145 -11.04 3.81 11.59
N THR A 146 -10.02 3.96 12.45
CA THR A 146 -10.16 3.83 13.91
C THR A 146 -10.48 5.15 14.61
N GLY A 147 -10.16 6.28 13.98
CA GLY A 147 -10.11 7.58 14.66
C GLY A 147 -8.93 7.72 15.63
N ASP A 148 -7.99 6.77 15.66
CA ASP A 148 -6.83 6.79 16.55
C ASP A 148 -5.62 7.42 15.84
N PRO A 149 -5.16 8.62 16.25
CA PRO A 149 -4.02 9.29 15.62
C PRO A 149 -2.69 8.56 15.84
N ALA A 150 -2.59 7.64 16.80
CA ALA A 150 -1.35 6.92 17.10
C ALA A 150 -0.83 6.14 15.88
N TYR A 151 -1.70 5.61 15.03
CA TYR A 151 -1.28 4.91 13.81
C TYR A 151 -0.64 5.84 12.78
N ASN A 152 -1.15 7.06 12.60
CA ASN A 152 -0.50 8.05 11.74
C ASN A 152 0.82 8.53 12.35
N GLN A 153 0.90 8.67 13.68
CA GLN A 153 2.15 8.99 14.37
C GLN A 153 3.22 7.90 14.18
N GLN A 154 2.84 6.63 14.22
CA GLN A 154 3.71 5.51 13.89
C GLN A 154 4.19 5.58 12.43
N ALA A 155 3.30 5.88 11.47
CA ALA A 155 3.69 6.09 10.08
C ALA A 155 4.71 7.23 9.91
N ILE A 156 4.53 8.35 10.62
CA ILE A 156 5.47 9.49 10.65
C ILE A 156 6.81 9.09 11.28
N ALA A 157 6.79 8.29 12.35
CA ALA A 157 8.01 7.79 12.98
C ALA A 157 8.81 6.89 12.01
N LEU A 158 8.10 6.03 11.26
CA LEU A 158 8.70 5.22 10.21
C LEU A 158 9.28 6.09 9.09
N ALA A 159 8.54 7.12 8.64
CA ALA A 159 8.96 8.07 7.61
C ALA A 159 10.29 8.74 7.99
N ARG A 160 10.40 9.25 9.23
CA ARG A 160 11.62 9.87 9.75
C ARG A 160 12.79 8.89 9.85
N ALA A 161 12.54 7.67 10.31
CA ALA A 161 13.56 6.64 10.47
C ALA A 161 14.25 6.29 9.14
N ILE A 162 13.46 6.16 8.07
CA ILE A 162 13.97 5.68 6.79
C ILE A 162 14.50 6.81 5.89
N HIS A 163 14.07 8.05 6.09
CA HIS A 163 14.33 9.12 5.12
C HIS A 163 15.82 9.31 4.83
N ARG A 164 16.63 9.59 5.85
CA ARG A 164 18.08 9.80 5.66
C ARG A 164 18.79 8.58 5.05
N PRO A 165 18.60 7.34 5.55
CA PRO A 165 19.22 6.14 4.96
C PRO A 165 18.98 5.94 3.46
N PHE A 166 17.79 6.28 2.96
CA PHE A 166 17.42 6.04 1.57
C PHE A 166 17.87 7.13 0.59
N PHE A 167 18.50 8.22 1.06
CA PHE A 167 18.94 9.34 0.23
C PHE A 167 20.47 9.44 0.11
N ILE A 168 20.94 9.61 -1.13
CA ILE A 168 22.34 9.91 -1.48
C ILE A 168 22.45 11.39 -1.88
N ASN A 169 23.50 12.07 -1.39
CA ASN A 169 23.77 13.48 -1.67
C ASN A 169 22.56 14.39 -1.34
N ARG A 170 21.88 14.10 -0.22
CA ARG A 170 20.65 14.77 0.21
C ARG A 170 20.74 16.30 0.24
N GLY A 171 21.87 16.83 0.73
CA GLY A 171 22.14 18.26 0.81
C GLY A 171 22.51 18.94 -0.52
N SER A 172 22.46 18.22 -1.64
CA SER A 172 22.67 18.80 -2.97
C SER A 172 21.34 19.13 -3.66
N ASP A 173 21.41 19.91 -4.74
CA ASP A 173 20.25 20.18 -5.61
C ASP A 173 19.80 18.97 -6.44
N ARG A 174 20.60 17.90 -6.43
CA ARG A 174 20.37 16.70 -7.24
C ARG A 174 20.43 15.44 -6.37
N PRO A 175 19.60 15.34 -5.31
CA PRO A 175 19.57 14.16 -4.48
C PRO A 175 19.13 12.95 -5.29
N ARG A 176 19.60 11.77 -4.86
CA ARG A 176 19.21 10.48 -5.41
C ARG A 176 18.68 9.59 -4.31
N MET A 177 17.87 8.62 -4.69
CA MET A 177 17.44 7.57 -3.79
C MET A 177 18.16 6.25 -4.08
N VAL A 178 18.09 5.33 -3.13
CA VAL A 178 18.45 3.93 -3.35
C VAL A 178 17.21 3.07 -3.23
N TRP A 179 17.15 2.00 -4.00
CA TRP A 179 15.97 1.15 -4.07
C TRP A 179 15.84 0.27 -2.82
N LYS A 180 16.98 -0.20 -2.28
CA LYS A 180 17.00 -1.14 -1.16
C LYS A 180 18.16 -0.91 -0.21
N MET A 181 17.86 -0.88 1.07
CA MET A 181 18.81 -0.88 2.18
C MET A 181 18.92 -2.27 2.82
N ASP A 182 20.00 -2.50 3.56
CA ASP A 182 20.10 -3.67 4.45
C ASP A 182 19.14 -3.55 5.64
N VAL A 183 19.01 -4.64 6.41
CA VAL A 183 18.08 -4.73 7.55
C VAL A 183 18.30 -3.61 8.57
N ASN A 184 19.55 -3.18 8.75
CA ASN A 184 19.95 -2.19 9.75
C ASN A 184 19.95 -0.74 9.22
N LEU A 185 19.50 -0.50 7.98
CA LEU A 185 19.57 0.80 7.32
C LEU A 185 20.99 1.40 7.26
N SER A 186 22.02 0.55 7.32
CA SER A 186 23.41 0.95 7.44
C SER A 186 24.10 1.12 6.08
N ARG A 187 23.64 0.39 5.06
CA ARG A 187 24.20 0.48 3.71
C ARG A 187 23.18 0.10 2.62
N PRO A 188 23.32 0.65 1.40
CA PRO A 188 22.54 0.20 0.25
C PRO A 188 22.90 -1.24 -0.14
N LEU A 189 21.87 -2.06 -0.37
CA LEU A 189 22.01 -3.37 -1.01
C LEU A 189 21.75 -3.29 -2.52
N VAL A 190 20.89 -2.36 -2.93
CA VAL A 190 20.64 -2.07 -4.35
C VAL A 190 20.62 -0.55 -4.52
N ALA A 191 21.70 -0.02 -5.10
CA ALA A 191 21.94 1.41 -5.19
C ALA A 191 21.29 2.09 -6.42
N SER A 192 20.62 1.33 -7.29
CA SER A 192 19.76 1.91 -8.32
C SER A 192 18.59 2.64 -7.68
N GLU A 193 18.00 3.58 -8.39
CA GLU A 193 16.77 4.25 -7.95
C GLU A 193 15.55 3.39 -8.34
N GLY A 194 14.62 3.18 -7.41
CA GLY A 194 13.30 2.68 -7.79
C GLY A 194 12.60 3.68 -8.71
N ASN A 195 11.78 3.17 -9.63
CA ASN A 195 11.02 4.04 -10.54
C ASN A 195 10.11 4.96 -9.71
N LEU A 196 9.17 4.34 -8.98
CA LEU A 196 8.10 5.01 -8.23
C LEU A 196 8.51 5.52 -6.84
N ASP A 197 9.60 5.03 -6.25
CA ASP A 197 10.02 5.39 -4.89
C ASP A 197 9.95 6.92 -4.61
N PRO A 198 10.38 7.84 -5.51
CA PRO A 198 10.26 9.27 -5.25
C PRO A 198 8.81 9.78 -5.24
N ILE A 199 7.94 9.23 -6.08
CA ILE A 199 6.53 9.62 -6.16
C ILE A 199 5.78 9.06 -4.97
N ASP A 200 5.97 7.78 -4.65
CA ASP A 200 5.35 7.14 -3.49
C ASP A 200 5.75 7.87 -2.20
N GLY A 201 7.03 8.21 -2.06
CA GLY A 201 7.52 9.03 -0.95
C GLY A 201 6.86 10.41 -0.90
N PHE A 202 6.82 11.13 -2.02
CA PHE A 202 6.21 12.46 -2.10
C PHE A 202 4.72 12.44 -1.72
N VAL A 203 3.96 11.49 -2.28
CA VAL A 203 2.51 11.38 -2.07
C VAL A 203 2.21 10.93 -0.65
N VAL A 204 2.79 9.80 -0.21
CA VAL A 204 2.47 9.23 1.10
C VAL A 204 2.85 10.20 2.22
N PHE A 205 4.02 10.84 2.16
CA PHE A 205 4.45 11.76 3.22
C PHE A 205 3.51 12.97 3.33
N ARG A 206 2.97 13.47 2.20
CA ARG A 206 1.95 14.54 2.21
C ARG A 206 0.63 14.06 2.83
N LEU A 207 0.20 12.83 2.57
CA LEU A 207 -0.99 12.25 3.22
C LEU A 207 -0.80 12.11 4.74
N LEU A 208 0.39 11.70 5.18
CA LEU A 208 0.73 11.64 6.61
C LEU A 208 0.70 13.03 7.26
N GLN A 209 1.30 14.02 6.60
CA GLN A 209 1.34 15.41 7.05
C GLN A 209 -0.08 16.00 7.16
N ALA A 210 -0.91 15.83 6.14
CA ALA A 210 -2.29 16.32 6.13
C ALA A 210 -3.13 15.69 7.26
N THR A 211 -2.97 14.38 7.47
CA THR A 211 -3.68 13.67 8.56
C THR A 211 -3.22 14.13 9.94
N ALA A 212 -1.93 14.43 10.11
CA ALA A 212 -1.41 14.99 11.36
C ALA A 212 -1.96 16.40 11.61
N ALA A 213 -2.06 17.24 10.59
CA ALA A 213 -2.62 18.59 10.71
C ALA A 213 -4.10 18.55 11.12
N ALA A 214 -4.92 17.70 10.48
CA ALA A 214 -6.34 17.58 10.80
C ALA A 214 -6.60 17.13 12.24
N THR A 215 -5.83 16.16 12.74
CA THR A 215 -5.99 15.63 14.11
C THR A 215 -5.52 16.58 15.21
N MET A 216 -4.69 17.59 14.89
CA MET A 216 -4.29 18.64 15.84
C MET A 216 -5.35 19.74 16.00
N HIS A 217 -6.13 20.02 14.97
CA HIS A 217 -7.18 21.05 15.02
C HIS A 217 -8.38 20.67 15.90
N ASP A 218 -8.62 19.37 16.10
CA ASP A 218 -9.70 18.89 16.97
C ASP A 218 -9.33 18.93 18.48
N GLY A 219 -8.09 19.28 18.83
CA GLY A 219 -7.53 19.12 20.18
C GLY A 219 -7.24 20.37 21.01
N ASP A 220 -7.10 21.56 20.42
CA ASP A 220 -6.79 22.80 21.14
C ASP A 220 -7.58 23.98 20.55
N GLY A 221 -8.40 24.64 21.38
CA GLY A 221 -9.12 25.86 21.02
C GLY A 221 -8.18 27.07 20.81
N ASP A 222 -8.55 27.93 19.86
CA ASP A 222 -8.13 29.33 19.72
C ASP A 222 -6.66 29.66 20.03
N GLY A 223 -5.73 29.03 19.30
CA GLY A 223 -4.33 29.46 19.26
C GLY A 223 -3.90 29.80 17.83
N ASP A 224 -3.60 31.08 17.58
CA ASP A 224 -3.09 31.62 16.31
C ASP A 224 -2.03 30.71 15.68
N GLY A 225 -2.40 30.08 14.56
CA GLY A 225 -1.67 29.02 13.88
C GLY A 225 -0.58 29.48 12.90
N ASP A 226 0.20 30.52 13.25
CA ASP A 226 1.20 31.10 12.32
C ASP A 226 2.67 30.74 12.68
N GLY A 227 2.91 29.66 13.44
CA GLY A 227 4.26 29.36 13.95
C GLY A 227 4.66 27.91 14.15
N ARG A 228 3.81 26.92 13.83
CA ARG A 228 4.21 25.50 13.96
C ARG A 228 4.67 24.95 12.61
N GLU A 229 5.93 24.56 12.56
CA GLU A 229 6.52 23.90 11.39
C GLU A 229 5.79 22.58 11.11
N SER A 230 5.30 22.44 9.88
CA SER A 230 4.56 21.25 9.45
C SER A 230 5.46 20.00 9.49
N VAL A 231 4.93 18.89 9.99
CA VAL A 231 5.69 17.62 10.07
C VAL A 231 6.10 17.15 8.68
N LEU A 232 7.29 16.55 8.54
CA LEU A 232 7.80 15.99 7.28
C LEU A 232 8.11 17.01 6.16
N THR A 233 8.20 18.31 6.47
CA THR A 233 8.44 19.36 5.45
C THR A 233 9.75 19.14 4.68
N GLU A 234 10.87 18.89 5.38
CA GLU A 234 12.17 18.63 4.74
C GLU A 234 12.10 17.37 3.88
N GLU A 235 11.50 16.30 4.39
CA GLU A 235 11.39 15.01 3.71
C GLU A 235 10.58 15.11 2.41
N ILE A 236 9.45 15.82 2.44
CA ILE A 236 8.61 16.06 1.25
C ILE A 236 9.38 16.89 0.21
N GLN A 237 10.10 17.93 0.63
CA GLN A 237 10.93 18.75 -0.26
C GLN A 237 12.05 17.94 -0.91
N ASP A 238 12.65 17.00 -0.18
CA ASP A 238 13.70 16.13 -0.70
C ASP A 238 13.16 15.21 -1.82
N TYR A 239 12.00 14.58 -1.64
CA TYR A 239 11.35 13.82 -2.71
C TYR A 239 11.03 14.70 -3.92
N HIS A 240 10.52 15.91 -3.69
CA HIS A 240 10.24 16.86 -4.76
C HIS A 240 11.50 17.22 -5.57
N ARG A 241 12.65 17.41 -4.91
CA ARG A 241 13.95 17.61 -5.61
C ARG A 241 14.36 16.39 -6.43
N VAL A 242 14.13 15.17 -5.93
CA VAL A 242 14.39 13.93 -6.71
C VAL A 242 13.49 13.88 -7.95
N MET A 243 12.20 14.14 -7.81
CA MET A 243 11.24 14.19 -8.91
C MET A 243 11.65 15.23 -9.96
N LYS A 244 11.94 16.47 -9.54
CA LYS A 244 12.41 17.55 -10.42
C LYS A 244 13.68 17.17 -11.18
N ARG A 245 14.63 16.50 -10.51
CA ARG A 245 15.88 16.04 -11.14
C ARG A 245 15.62 14.94 -12.18
N LYS A 246 14.68 14.02 -11.93
CA LYS A 246 14.28 12.97 -12.91
C LYS A 246 13.54 13.56 -14.11
N GLY A 247 12.90 14.74 -13.95
CA GLY A 247 12.11 15.39 -14.99
C GLY A 247 10.78 14.68 -15.18
N ASP A 248 10.33 14.57 -16.43
CA ASP A 248 9.14 13.77 -16.75
C ASP A 248 9.34 12.34 -16.29
N HIS A 249 8.49 11.89 -15.38
CA HIS A 249 8.66 10.58 -14.76
C HIS A 249 8.59 9.47 -15.81
N PHE A 250 9.37 8.41 -15.61
CA PHE A 250 9.35 7.27 -16.50
C PHE A 250 8.09 6.43 -16.24
N VAL A 251 7.31 6.16 -17.29
CA VAL A 251 6.14 5.27 -17.24
C VAL A 251 6.58 3.92 -17.80
N SER A 252 6.56 2.89 -16.97
CA SER A 252 7.00 1.54 -17.33
C SER A 252 5.96 0.81 -18.18
N GLY A 253 6.40 -0.15 -18.99
CA GLY A 253 5.53 -1.12 -19.65
C GLY A 253 5.14 -2.32 -18.77
N ASP A 254 5.58 -2.35 -17.50
CA ASP A 254 5.22 -3.41 -16.56
C ASP A 254 3.81 -3.20 -15.97
N PRO A 255 2.91 -4.21 -15.98
CA PRO A 255 1.54 -4.03 -15.48
C PRO A 255 1.46 -3.60 -14.01
N LEU A 256 2.35 -4.10 -13.15
CA LEU A 256 2.33 -3.74 -11.73
C LEU A 256 2.69 -2.26 -11.58
N ASP A 257 3.79 -1.84 -12.21
CA ASP A 257 4.28 -0.47 -12.13
C ASP A 257 3.23 0.52 -12.65
N LEU A 258 2.55 0.21 -13.76
CA LEU A 258 1.43 1.01 -14.28
C LEU A 258 0.29 1.16 -13.28
N GLY A 259 -0.12 0.05 -12.66
CA GLY A 259 -1.18 0.05 -11.67
C GLY A 259 -0.85 0.83 -10.41
N MET A 260 0.36 0.61 -9.88
CA MET A 260 0.85 1.34 -8.71
C MET A 260 1.04 2.82 -9.04
N THR A 261 1.48 3.18 -10.25
CA THR A 261 1.56 4.59 -10.69
C THR A 261 0.19 5.25 -10.71
N LEU A 262 -0.82 4.62 -11.31
CA LEU A 262 -2.20 5.14 -11.31
C LEU A 262 -2.73 5.30 -9.88
N TRP A 263 -2.50 4.30 -9.01
CA TRP A 263 -2.88 4.40 -7.60
C TRP A 263 -2.13 5.52 -6.87
N THR A 264 -0.84 5.75 -7.09
CA THR A 264 -0.16 6.83 -6.38
C THR A 264 -0.59 8.19 -6.92
N ALA A 265 -0.71 8.33 -8.26
CA ALA A 265 -1.03 9.61 -8.89
C ALA A 265 -2.49 10.06 -8.69
N HIS A 266 -3.46 9.14 -8.55
CA HIS A 266 -4.87 9.53 -8.40
C HIS A 266 -5.16 10.42 -7.18
N TRP A 267 -4.28 10.42 -6.18
CA TRP A 267 -4.40 11.26 -5.00
C TRP A 267 -4.37 12.75 -5.34
N PHE A 268 -3.56 13.13 -6.34
CA PHE A 268 -3.34 14.53 -6.75
C PHE A 268 -3.70 14.81 -8.20
N ALA A 269 -4.12 13.80 -8.96
CA ALA A 269 -4.71 14.00 -10.28
C ALA A 269 -5.84 15.05 -10.18
N GLU A 270 -5.89 15.93 -11.18
CA GLU A 270 -6.82 17.07 -11.30
C GLU A 270 -6.59 18.22 -10.31
N LYS A 271 -5.78 17.99 -9.26
CA LYS A 271 -5.33 19.03 -8.33
C LYS A 271 -3.97 19.59 -8.75
N GLU A 272 -3.10 18.74 -9.27
CA GLU A 272 -1.72 19.09 -9.60
C GLU A 272 -1.32 18.58 -11.00
N GLU A 273 -0.72 19.47 -11.80
CA GLU A 273 -0.40 19.21 -13.21
C GLU A 273 0.54 18.00 -13.40
N TRP A 274 1.50 17.79 -12.48
CA TRP A 274 2.41 16.65 -12.56
C TRP A 274 1.68 15.30 -12.44
N ALA A 275 0.66 15.23 -11.58
CA ALA A 275 -0.10 14.01 -11.34
C ALA A 275 -1.04 13.73 -12.50
N THR A 276 -1.75 14.75 -13.00
CA THR A 276 -2.60 14.63 -14.19
C THR A 276 -1.80 14.16 -15.40
N ARG A 277 -0.66 14.78 -15.71
CA ARG A 277 0.20 14.35 -16.83
C ARG A 277 0.71 12.92 -16.68
N LEU A 278 1.02 12.50 -15.45
CA LEU A 278 1.48 11.14 -15.19
C LEU A 278 0.36 10.12 -15.41
N VAL A 279 -0.86 10.41 -14.98
CA VAL A 279 -2.05 9.60 -15.23
C VAL A 279 -2.32 9.48 -16.73
N ASP A 280 -2.31 10.59 -17.47
CA ASP A 280 -2.53 10.59 -18.93
C ASP A 280 -1.53 9.65 -19.64
N ARG A 281 -0.24 9.75 -19.31
CA ARG A 281 0.79 8.88 -19.88
C ARG A 281 0.65 7.42 -19.47
N CYS A 282 0.19 7.15 -18.25
CA CYS A 282 -0.14 5.79 -17.82
C CYS A 282 -1.30 5.21 -18.62
N PHE A 283 -2.33 6.01 -18.94
CA PHE A 283 -3.44 5.58 -19.78
C PHE A 283 -3.00 5.24 -21.19
N GLU A 284 -2.18 6.08 -21.82
CA GLU A 284 -1.58 5.80 -23.12
C GLU A 284 -0.78 4.48 -23.09
N GLN A 285 0.06 4.29 -22.07
CA GLN A 285 0.89 3.09 -21.96
C GLN A 285 0.07 1.82 -21.68
N ILE A 286 -1.05 1.92 -20.94
CA ILE A 286 -2.00 0.81 -20.73
C ILE A 286 -2.69 0.45 -22.03
N TYR A 287 -3.15 1.44 -22.79
CA TYR A 287 -3.76 1.24 -24.10
C TYR A 287 -2.79 0.55 -25.06
N ASP A 288 -1.55 1.03 -25.15
CA ASP A 288 -0.50 0.41 -25.96
C ASP A 288 -0.21 -1.03 -25.53
N LEU A 289 -0.16 -1.29 -24.23
CA LEU A 289 0.12 -2.62 -23.70
C LEU A 289 -1.03 -3.60 -24.02
N PHE A 290 -2.28 -3.19 -23.84
CA PHE A 290 -3.43 -4.09 -23.91
C PHE A 290 -4.05 -4.18 -25.31
N GLU A 291 -4.14 -3.07 -26.06
CA GLU A 291 -4.71 -3.07 -27.41
C GLU A 291 -3.68 -3.28 -28.50
N ILE A 292 -2.58 -2.54 -28.49
CA ILE A 292 -1.58 -2.62 -29.56
C ILE A 292 -0.73 -3.88 -29.40
N ASN A 293 -0.19 -4.11 -28.21
CA ASN A 293 0.68 -5.25 -27.91
C ASN A 293 -0.08 -6.54 -27.56
N ARG A 294 -1.42 -6.47 -27.53
CA ARG A 294 -2.33 -7.59 -27.24
C ARG A 294 -1.90 -8.40 -26.01
N TYR A 295 -1.39 -7.73 -24.97
CA TYR A 295 -0.79 -8.40 -23.83
C TYR A 295 -1.77 -9.36 -23.12
N LEU A 296 -3.04 -8.98 -22.99
CA LEU A 296 -4.08 -9.81 -22.36
C LEU A 296 -4.51 -11.03 -23.20
N ASP A 297 -4.12 -11.09 -24.48
CA ASP A 297 -4.38 -12.25 -25.34
C ASP A 297 -3.27 -13.31 -25.24
N ARG A 298 -2.14 -12.96 -24.61
CA ARG A 298 -1.05 -13.89 -24.38
C ARG A 298 -1.52 -15.02 -23.47
N ASN A 299 -0.94 -16.20 -23.67
CA ASN A 299 -1.21 -17.35 -22.81
C ASN A 299 -0.91 -17.00 -21.35
N ILE A 300 -1.87 -17.30 -20.47
CA ILE A 300 -1.85 -16.94 -19.06
C ILE A 300 -0.60 -17.45 -18.31
N LYS A 301 0.04 -18.53 -18.79
CA LYS A 301 1.29 -19.06 -18.20
C LYS A 301 2.50 -18.13 -18.38
N TYR A 302 2.43 -17.17 -19.29
CA TYR A 302 3.46 -16.15 -19.52
C TYR A 302 3.10 -14.80 -18.87
N ARG A 303 2.02 -14.77 -18.11
CA ARG A 303 1.49 -13.60 -17.42
C ARG A 303 1.63 -13.80 -15.92
N LEU A 304 1.67 -12.70 -15.17
CA LEU A 304 1.82 -12.74 -13.72
C LEU A 304 0.60 -12.08 -13.08
N ALA A 305 -0.22 -12.89 -12.40
CA ALA A 305 -1.51 -12.47 -11.85
C ALA A 305 -1.40 -11.23 -10.96
N PHE A 306 -0.50 -11.24 -9.96
CA PHE A 306 -0.33 -10.11 -9.05
C PHE A 306 0.02 -8.80 -9.76
N ARG A 307 0.76 -8.86 -10.88
CA ARG A 307 1.12 -7.65 -11.66
C ARG A 307 -0.11 -7.04 -12.31
N GLU A 308 -0.95 -7.87 -12.92
CA GLU A 308 -2.19 -7.42 -13.57
C GLU A 308 -3.26 -6.99 -12.56
N PHE A 309 -3.31 -7.63 -11.39
CA PHE A 309 -4.16 -7.18 -10.29
C PHE A 309 -3.75 -5.79 -9.79
N GLY A 310 -2.45 -5.48 -9.79
CA GLY A 310 -1.96 -4.12 -9.57
C GLY A 310 -2.57 -3.13 -10.56
N THR A 311 -2.52 -3.43 -11.87
CA THR A 311 -3.14 -2.60 -12.92
C THR A 311 -4.64 -2.40 -12.68
N CYS A 312 -5.36 -3.49 -12.39
CA CYS A 312 -6.80 -3.47 -12.12
C CYS A 312 -7.15 -2.58 -10.92
N MET A 313 -6.42 -2.73 -9.81
CA MET A 313 -6.59 -1.88 -8.63
C MET A 313 -6.34 -0.40 -8.96
N GLY A 314 -5.25 -0.08 -9.66
CA GLY A 314 -4.91 1.29 -10.06
C GLY A 314 -5.97 1.94 -10.94
N ILE A 315 -6.41 1.24 -12.00
CA ILE A 315 -7.51 1.70 -12.88
C ILE A 315 -8.76 1.97 -12.04
N ARG A 316 -9.14 1.06 -11.14
CA ARG A 316 -10.35 1.23 -10.33
C ARG A 316 -10.24 2.35 -9.29
N CYS A 317 -9.05 2.61 -8.74
CA CYS A 317 -8.81 3.78 -7.89
C CYS A 317 -9.02 5.09 -8.66
N MET A 318 -8.43 5.19 -9.86
CA MET A 318 -8.59 6.36 -10.73
C MET A 318 -10.05 6.53 -11.19
N SER A 319 -10.72 5.42 -11.51
CA SER A 319 -12.11 5.45 -11.99
C SER A 319 -13.16 5.80 -10.94
N GLY A 320 -12.78 5.82 -9.66
CA GLY A 320 -13.66 6.24 -8.57
C GLY A 320 -13.72 7.75 -8.39
N GLN A 321 -13.01 8.52 -9.21
CA GLN A 321 -12.99 9.99 -9.18
C GLN A 321 -14.01 10.55 -10.19
N ASP A 322 -14.86 11.49 -9.74
CA ASP A 322 -16.08 11.94 -10.45
C ASP A 322 -15.84 12.52 -11.85
N SER A 323 -14.68 13.13 -12.11
CA SER A 323 -14.37 13.85 -13.36
C SER A 323 -13.77 12.99 -14.47
N GLU A 324 -13.34 11.76 -14.18
CA GLU A 324 -12.72 10.84 -15.16
C GLU A 324 -13.66 9.70 -15.57
N MET A 325 -14.97 9.83 -15.29
CA MET A 325 -15.95 8.78 -15.55
C MET A 325 -15.93 8.27 -17.01
N GLU A 326 -15.73 9.11 -18.02
CA GLU A 326 -15.72 8.69 -19.43
C GLU A 326 -14.44 7.92 -19.81
N ARG A 327 -13.25 8.48 -19.57
CA ARG A 327 -11.96 7.81 -19.86
C ARG A 327 -11.74 6.56 -19.00
N SER A 328 -12.20 6.60 -17.76
CA SER A 328 -12.07 5.48 -16.84
C SER A 328 -13.05 4.34 -17.14
N VAL A 329 -14.21 4.64 -17.73
CA VAL A 329 -15.13 3.62 -18.28
C VAL A 329 -14.42 2.81 -19.36
N ASP A 330 -13.63 3.45 -20.22
CA ASP A 330 -12.91 2.75 -21.30
C ASP A 330 -11.86 1.77 -20.75
N LEU A 331 -11.20 2.08 -19.63
CA LEU A 331 -10.18 1.20 -19.05
C LEU A 331 -10.74 0.16 -18.07
N LYS A 332 -11.94 0.37 -17.51
CA LYS A 332 -12.62 -0.65 -16.69
C LYS A 332 -12.79 -1.97 -17.44
N VAL A 333 -12.93 -1.93 -18.76
CA VAL A 333 -12.99 -3.16 -19.58
C VAL A 333 -11.76 -4.04 -19.40
N TYR A 334 -10.56 -3.46 -19.24
CA TYR A 334 -9.34 -4.23 -19.01
C TYR A 334 -9.32 -4.82 -17.61
N SER A 335 -9.75 -4.05 -16.61
CA SER A 335 -9.90 -4.53 -15.24
C SER A 335 -10.81 -5.74 -15.18
N ASP A 336 -11.96 -5.68 -15.86
CA ASP A 336 -12.94 -6.76 -15.90
C ASP A 336 -12.42 -7.97 -16.69
N ARG A 337 -11.73 -7.75 -17.81
CA ARG A 337 -11.06 -8.82 -18.57
C ARG A 337 -9.98 -9.52 -17.74
N ILE A 338 -9.19 -8.79 -16.96
CA ILE A 338 -8.17 -9.35 -16.06
C ILE A 338 -8.84 -10.21 -14.99
N LEU A 339 -9.85 -9.68 -14.29
CA LEU A 339 -10.56 -10.42 -13.25
C LEU A 339 -11.26 -11.68 -13.79
N ALA A 340 -11.87 -11.59 -14.99
CA ALA A 340 -12.50 -12.72 -15.65
C ALA A 340 -11.48 -13.79 -16.08
N ALA A 341 -10.33 -13.38 -16.62
CA ALA A 341 -9.28 -14.30 -17.06
C ALA A 341 -8.65 -15.09 -15.89
N TRP A 342 -8.39 -14.41 -14.77
CA TRP A 342 -7.76 -15.04 -13.60
C TRP A 342 -8.75 -15.70 -12.65
N GLY A 343 -10.03 -15.33 -12.66
CA GLY A 343 -11.07 -15.85 -11.76
C GLY A 343 -11.06 -17.38 -11.60
N PRO A 344 -11.12 -18.17 -12.69
CA PRO A 344 -11.07 -19.63 -12.59
C PRO A 344 -9.77 -20.18 -11.95
N TYR A 345 -8.64 -19.51 -12.17
CA TYR A 345 -7.36 -19.90 -11.59
C TYR A 345 -7.28 -19.56 -10.10
N MET A 346 -7.87 -18.43 -9.70
CA MET A 346 -8.01 -18.06 -8.30
C MET A 346 -8.94 -19.02 -7.56
N ASP A 347 -10.06 -19.41 -8.17
CA ASP A 347 -10.97 -20.42 -7.60
C ASP A 347 -10.27 -21.77 -7.40
N LEU A 348 -9.44 -22.19 -8.34
CA LEU A 348 -8.64 -23.40 -8.20
C LEU A 348 -7.55 -23.24 -7.13
N ALA A 349 -6.83 -22.12 -7.10
CA ALA A 349 -5.76 -21.86 -6.14
C ALA A 349 -6.25 -21.65 -4.69
N LEU A 350 -7.53 -21.35 -4.49
CA LEU A 350 -8.17 -21.37 -3.16
C LEU A 350 -8.52 -22.79 -2.70
N ARG A 351 -8.61 -23.74 -3.63
CA ARG A 351 -8.95 -25.16 -3.37
C ARG A 351 -7.74 -26.10 -3.39
N THR A 352 -6.61 -25.66 -3.95
CA THR A 352 -5.44 -26.49 -4.26
C THR A 352 -4.13 -25.70 -4.17
N ASP A 353 -2.99 -26.41 -4.08
CA ASP A 353 -1.65 -25.83 -3.97
C ASP A 353 -0.96 -25.54 -5.34
N VAL A 354 -1.72 -25.29 -6.40
CA VAL A 354 -1.21 -25.25 -7.80
C VAL A 354 -0.42 -23.99 -8.20
N THR A 355 -0.28 -23.00 -7.32
CA THR A 355 0.53 -21.79 -7.58
C THR A 355 1.86 -21.89 -6.83
N PRO A 356 2.99 -21.37 -7.39
CA PRO A 356 4.26 -21.38 -6.68
C PRO A 356 4.10 -20.76 -5.30
N GLU A 357 4.53 -21.48 -4.27
CA GLU A 357 4.19 -21.19 -2.87
C GLU A 357 4.48 -19.75 -2.47
N ASP A 358 5.62 -19.22 -2.93
CA ASP A 358 6.10 -17.88 -2.60
C ASP A 358 5.28 -16.73 -3.23
N LEU A 359 4.54 -16.99 -4.31
CA LEU A 359 3.75 -15.98 -5.02
C LEU A 359 2.26 -16.03 -4.67
N ARG A 360 1.80 -17.05 -3.94
CA ARG A 360 0.38 -17.21 -3.58
C ARG A 360 -0.14 -16.09 -2.69
N PRO A 361 0.57 -15.71 -1.60
CA PRO A 361 0.04 -14.72 -0.67
C PRO A 361 -0.13 -13.34 -1.32
N ILE A 362 0.90 -12.86 -2.03
CA ILE A 362 0.86 -11.57 -2.73
C ILE A 362 -0.24 -11.55 -3.81
N THR A 363 -0.38 -12.64 -4.58
CA THR A 363 -1.41 -12.73 -5.62
C THR A 363 -2.82 -12.66 -5.02
N ARG A 364 -3.05 -13.32 -3.89
CA ARG A 364 -4.34 -13.34 -3.20
C ARG A 364 -4.73 -11.96 -2.65
N VAL A 365 -3.86 -11.30 -1.89
CA VAL A 365 -4.20 -9.97 -1.33
C VAL A 365 -4.39 -8.92 -2.41
N MET A 366 -3.64 -9.00 -3.50
CA MET A 366 -3.81 -8.09 -4.65
C MET A 366 -5.08 -8.41 -5.46
N TYR A 367 -5.48 -9.68 -5.55
CA TYR A 367 -6.76 -10.05 -6.16
C TYR A 367 -7.95 -9.46 -5.40
N ALA A 368 -7.91 -9.49 -4.06
CA ALA A 368 -8.91 -8.84 -3.22
C ALA A 368 -9.00 -7.33 -3.53
N ALA A 369 -7.86 -6.62 -3.48
CA ALA A 369 -7.80 -5.20 -3.79
C ALA A 369 -8.20 -4.87 -5.25
N ALA A 370 -7.95 -5.77 -6.21
CA ALA A 370 -8.41 -5.60 -7.58
C ALA A 370 -9.94 -5.69 -7.71
N MET A 371 -10.61 -6.55 -6.92
CA MET A 371 -12.07 -6.63 -6.91
C MET A 371 -12.70 -5.41 -6.23
N ILE A 372 -12.19 -5.04 -5.05
CA ILE A 372 -12.69 -3.93 -4.23
C ILE A 372 -11.47 -3.14 -3.72
N PRO A 373 -11.04 -2.07 -4.42
CA PRO A 373 -9.87 -1.31 -4.00
C PRO A 373 -10.04 -0.66 -2.62
N GLY A 374 -11.25 -0.23 -2.28
CA GLY A 374 -11.61 0.18 -0.92
C GLY A 374 -10.67 1.23 -0.33
N ALA A 375 -10.01 0.89 0.78
CA ALA A 375 -9.10 1.78 1.51
C ALA A 375 -7.91 2.32 0.69
N PHE A 376 -7.65 1.79 -0.51
CA PHE A 376 -6.68 2.36 -1.46
C PHE A 376 -7.20 3.63 -2.16
N GLN A 377 -8.51 3.84 -2.23
CA GLN A 377 -9.13 4.94 -2.97
C GLN A 377 -9.24 6.21 -2.11
N ARG A 378 -8.88 7.35 -2.70
CA ARG A 378 -9.13 8.69 -2.15
C ARG A 378 -10.62 8.85 -1.82
N GLY A 379 -10.92 9.26 -0.60
CA GLY A 379 -12.28 9.55 -0.14
C GLY A 379 -13.08 8.35 0.36
N TYR A 380 -12.52 7.13 0.28
CA TYR A 380 -13.28 5.91 0.59
C TYR A 380 -13.70 5.79 2.06
N LEU A 381 -12.86 6.29 2.99
CA LEU A 381 -13.12 6.28 4.43
C LEU A 381 -13.85 7.55 4.93
N GLY A 382 -14.21 8.46 4.01
CA GLY A 382 -14.75 9.78 4.32
C GLY A 382 -13.95 10.89 3.65
N PRO A 383 -14.26 12.17 3.93
CA PRO A 383 -13.47 13.30 3.43
C PRO A 383 -11.99 13.14 3.78
N GLU A 384 -11.10 13.39 2.80
CA GLU A 384 -9.65 13.29 3.02
C GLU A 384 -9.11 14.56 3.66
N PRO A 385 -8.20 14.46 4.64
CA PRO A 385 -7.45 15.61 5.14
C PRO A 385 -6.69 16.30 3.99
N GLU A 386 -6.84 17.61 3.86
CA GLU A 386 -6.11 18.40 2.88
C GLU A 386 -4.98 19.17 3.58
N SER A 387 -3.75 19.07 3.04
CA SER A 387 -2.67 19.94 3.49
C SER A 387 -2.86 21.32 2.87
N SER A 388 -2.97 22.35 3.70
CA SER A 388 -2.88 23.76 3.29
C SER A 388 -1.45 24.12 2.89
N VAL A 389 -0.99 23.63 1.74
CA VAL A 389 0.32 24.03 1.19
C VAL A 389 0.15 24.34 -0.30
N HIS A 390 0.16 25.64 -0.59
CA HIS A 390 0.31 26.22 -1.92
C HIS A 390 1.78 26.28 -2.33
#